data_AF-A0A447IH61-F1
#
_entry.id   AF-A0A447IH61-F1
#
_cell.length_a   1.000
_cell.length_b   1.000
_cell.length_c   1.000
_cell.angle_alpha   90.00
_cell.angle_beta   90.00
_cell.angle_gamma   90.00
#
_symmetry.space_group_name_H-M   'P 1'
#
loop_
_entity.id
_entity.type
_entity.pdbx_description
1 polymer ?
#
loop_
_entity_poly.entity_id
_entity_poly.type
_entity_poly.pdbx_seq_one_letter_code
_entity_poly.pdbx_strand_id
1 'polypeptide(L)'
;MNAIVQRENLITLSNAGVRRGGRVLVEGVDLTIARGEIVTLIGPNGSGKSTTAKMATGVMKPDMGSVTRKAGLRIGYVPQKLSIDWTLPLTVDRLMTLTGDFGAGEIDAALEAVGASRLRRAAVQELSGGEFQRVLFARAMIRKPDLLVLDEPVQGVDFSGEVALYELIRQIRNETQAGVLMISHDLHVVMAETDTVICLNGHVCCRGTPSAVKKSPEYLALFGERAAQTLAIYEHHHDHEHHDDGCVVGDEHHHGHEHAGHRHG
;
A
#
# COMPACT_ATOMS: atom_id res chain seq x y z
N MET A 1 23.99 -17.53 -15.24
CA MET A 1 24.38 -16.13 -15.47
C MET A 1 23.08 -15.33 -15.55
N ASN A 2 22.50 -14.96 -14.40
CA ASN A 2 21.21 -14.29 -14.37
C ASN A 2 21.40 -12.84 -14.81
N ALA A 3 20.97 -12.52 -16.03
CA ALA A 3 20.83 -11.15 -16.46
C ALA A 3 19.86 -10.46 -15.48
N ILE A 4 20.38 -9.54 -14.68
CA ILE A 4 19.55 -8.62 -13.90
C ILE A 4 18.75 -7.85 -14.93
N VAL A 5 17.46 -8.17 -15.06
CA VAL A 5 16.53 -7.40 -15.89
C VAL A 5 16.49 -6.00 -15.27
N GLN A 6 17.21 -5.05 -15.85
CA GLN A 6 17.17 -3.66 -15.42
C GLN A 6 15.77 -3.12 -15.73
N ARG A 7 14.96 -2.96 -14.69
CA ARG A 7 13.66 -2.30 -14.79
C ARG A 7 13.88 -0.82 -15.12
N GLU A 8 13.01 -0.25 -15.97
CA GLU A 8 13.03 1.18 -16.29
C GLU A 8 12.73 2.00 -15.02
N ASN A 9 13.62 2.91 -14.65
CA ASN A 9 13.38 3.81 -13.52
C ASN A 9 12.36 4.89 -13.88
N LEU A 10 11.28 4.98 -13.11
CA LEU A 10 10.23 5.98 -13.28
C LEU A 10 10.56 7.27 -12.51
N ILE A 11 11.03 7.10 -11.27
CA ILE A 11 11.39 8.18 -10.36
C ILE A 11 12.67 7.82 -9.62
N THR A 12 13.56 8.80 -9.46
CA THR A 12 14.73 8.73 -8.59
C THR A 12 14.83 10.00 -7.75
N LEU A 13 14.82 9.86 -6.42
CA LEU A 13 15.17 10.88 -5.45
C LEU A 13 16.62 10.60 -5.01
N SER A 14 17.46 11.63 -5.00
CA SER A 14 18.85 11.53 -4.55
C SER A 14 19.11 12.59 -3.50
N ASN A 15 19.39 12.14 -2.28
CA ASN A 15 19.59 12.98 -1.09
C ASN A 15 18.49 14.06 -0.93
N ALA A 16 17.25 13.70 -1.28
CA ALA A 16 16.17 14.68 -1.39
C ALA A 16 15.63 15.10 -0.02
N GLY A 17 15.25 16.37 0.13
CA GLY A 17 14.69 16.88 1.38
C GLY A 17 13.84 18.13 1.22
N VAL A 18 13.00 18.41 2.21
CA VAL A 18 12.12 19.58 2.28
C VAL A 18 12.20 20.24 3.64
N ARG A 19 12.25 21.57 3.63
CA ARG A 19 12.20 22.45 4.79
C ARG A 19 11.03 23.43 4.67
N ARG A 20 10.25 23.59 5.73
CA ARG A 20 9.14 24.56 5.79
C ARG A 20 9.13 25.28 7.13
N GLY A 21 8.98 26.61 7.10
CA GLY A 21 8.91 27.42 8.33
C GLY A 21 10.08 27.21 9.28
N GLY A 22 11.29 27.01 8.75
CA GLY A 22 12.51 26.75 9.53
C GLY A 22 12.68 25.31 10.05
N ARG A 23 11.71 24.41 9.83
CA ARG A 23 11.78 23.00 10.24
C ARG A 23 12.05 22.09 9.04
N VAL A 24 12.96 21.13 9.20
CA VAL A 24 13.15 20.05 8.23
C VAL A 24 12.00 19.07 8.39
N LEU A 25 11.25 18.85 7.31
CA LEU A 25 10.14 17.88 7.30
C LEU A 25 10.63 16.49 6.91
N VAL A 26 11.59 16.44 6.00
CA VAL A 26 12.30 15.21 5.61
C VAL A 26 13.64 15.60 4.97
N GLU A 27 14.68 14.81 5.16
CA GLU A 27 16.00 14.98 4.55
C GLU A 27 16.67 13.64 4.23
N GLY A 28 17.68 13.65 3.35
CA GLY A 28 18.46 12.47 3.06
C GLY A 28 17.69 11.33 2.39
N VAL A 29 16.64 11.65 1.61
CA VAL A 29 15.80 10.61 0.99
C VAL A 29 16.41 10.14 -0.33
N ASP A 30 16.93 8.91 -0.32
CA ASP A 30 17.29 8.15 -1.51
C ASP A 30 16.22 7.10 -1.81
N LEU A 31 15.47 7.32 -2.89
CA LEU A 31 14.35 6.49 -3.32
C LEU A 31 14.44 6.28 -4.83
N THR A 32 14.23 5.05 -5.29
CA THR A 32 14.04 4.75 -6.72
C THR A 32 12.81 3.90 -6.85
N ILE A 33 11.96 4.23 -7.82
CA ILE A 33 10.78 3.45 -8.16
C ILE A 33 10.92 3.05 -9.61
N ALA A 34 11.00 1.75 -9.86
CA ALA A 34 11.05 1.21 -11.19
C ALA A 34 9.67 0.77 -11.70
N ARG A 35 9.56 0.59 -13.02
CA ARG A 35 8.38 0.03 -13.66
C ARG A 35 8.07 -1.37 -13.11
N GLY A 36 6.80 -1.64 -12.79
CA GLY A 36 6.35 -2.91 -12.22
C GLY A 36 6.85 -3.19 -10.80
N GLU A 37 7.45 -2.22 -10.12
CA GLU A 37 7.89 -2.34 -8.72
C GLU A 37 6.85 -1.74 -7.78
N ILE A 38 6.58 -2.44 -6.67
CA ILE A 38 5.81 -1.91 -5.53
C ILE A 38 6.79 -1.45 -4.46
N VAL A 39 6.84 -0.14 -4.22
CA VAL A 39 7.65 0.50 -3.18
C VAL A 39 6.73 1.05 -2.10
N THR A 40 6.96 0.66 -0.84
CA THR A 40 6.14 1.09 0.29
C THR A 40 6.92 1.96 1.26
N LEU A 41 6.43 3.17 1.50
CA LEU A 41 6.91 4.07 2.53
C LEU A 41 6.16 3.80 3.83
N ILE A 42 6.89 3.41 4.88
CA ILE A 42 6.36 3.14 6.21
C ILE A 42 6.95 4.07 7.26
N GLY A 43 6.20 4.34 8.31
CA GLY A 43 6.66 5.16 9.44
C GLY A 43 5.51 5.78 10.22
N PRO A 44 5.79 6.37 11.39
CA PRO A 44 4.76 7.00 12.22
C PRO A 44 4.16 8.25 11.54
N ASN A 45 3.06 8.76 12.11
CA ASN A 45 2.47 10.02 11.65
C ASN A 45 3.47 11.17 11.81
N GLY A 46 3.55 12.02 10.79
CA GLY A 46 4.51 13.13 10.76
C GLY A 46 5.93 12.74 10.32
N SER A 47 6.20 11.49 9.98
CA SER A 47 7.54 11.04 9.59
C SER A 47 8.04 11.49 8.21
N GLY A 48 7.22 12.23 7.46
CA GLY A 48 7.58 12.76 6.14
C GLY A 48 7.17 11.88 4.95
N LYS A 49 6.35 10.83 5.13
CA LYS A 49 5.88 9.95 4.04
C LYS A 49 5.14 10.70 2.93
N SER A 50 4.07 11.43 3.27
CA SER A 50 3.31 12.19 2.27
C SER A 50 4.12 13.36 1.70
N THR A 51 5.08 13.93 2.45
CA THR A 51 6.03 14.91 1.94
C THR A 51 6.95 14.29 0.88
N THR A 52 7.47 13.10 1.15
CA THR A 52 8.30 12.31 0.22
C THR A 52 7.51 11.95 -1.04
N ALA A 53 6.26 11.53 -0.91
CA ALA A 53 5.40 11.24 -2.05
C ALA A 53 5.07 12.49 -2.88
N LYS A 54 4.82 13.64 -2.24
CA LYS A 54 4.64 14.93 -2.93
C LYS A 54 5.91 15.39 -3.64
N MET A 55 7.08 15.14 -3.06
CA MET A 55 8.37 15.34 -3.73
C MET A 55 8.51 14.41 -4.93
N ALA A 56 8.26 13.12 -4.76
CA ALA A 56 8.34 12.14 -5.85
C ALA A 56 7.42 12.53 -7.01
N THR A 57 6.16 12.88 -6.74
CA THR A 57 5.16 13.23 -7.77
C THR A 57 5.34 14.61 -8.40
N GLY A 58 6.17 15.48 -7.81
CA GLY A 58 6.40 16.84 -8.33
C GLY A 58 5.39 17.88 -7.87
N VAL A 59 4.44 17.49 -7.01
CA VAL A 59 3.55 18.42 -6.30
C VAL A 59 4.34 19.35 -5.38
N MET A 60 5.48 18.88 -4.86
CA MET A 60 6.39 19.66 -4.03
C MET A 60 7.81 19.60 -4.59
N LYS A 61 8.48 20.75 -4.72
CA LYS A 61 9.91 20.79 -5.06
C LYS A 61 10.77 20.46 -3.84
N PRO A 62 11.85 19.69 -4.01
CA PRO A 62 12.83 19.51 -2.94
C PRO A 62 13.57 20.83 -2.68
N ASP A 63 13.91 21.09 -1.42
CA ASP A 63 14.82 22.16 -1.02
C ASP A 63 16.28 21.67 -0.92
N MET A 64 16.47 20.34 -0.89
CA MET A 64 17.75 19.65 -0.79
C MET A 64 17.78 18.46 -1.76
N GLY A 65 18.94 18.16 -2.33
CA GLY A 65 19.10 17.05 -3.28
C GLY A 65 18.37 17.26 -4.60
N SER A 66 18.02 16.17 -5.28
CA SER A 66 17.38 16.21 -6.60
C SER A 66 16.30 15.15 -6.78
N VAL A 67 15.33 15.42 -7.66
CA VAL A 67 14.34 14.45 -8.10
C VAL A 67 14.34 14.37 -9.63
N THR A 68 14.64 13.20 -10.16
CA THR A 68 14.57 12.87 -11.59
C THR A 68 13.33 12.03 -11.85
N ARG A 69 12.64 12.30 -12.97
CA ARG A 69 11.45 11.56 -13.40
C ARG A 69 11.59 11.21 -14.86
N LYS A 70 11.03 10.07 -15.27
CA LYS A 70 10.88 9.72 -16.68
C LYS A 70 10.12 10.82 -17.43
N ALA A 71 10.57 11.14 -18.64
CA ALA A 71 9.86 12.09 -19.50
C ALA A 71 8.45 11.57 -19.84
N GLY A 72 7.44 12.44 -19.75
CA GLY A 72 6.05 12.06 -20.01
C GLY A 72 5.43 11.11 -18.98
N LEU A 73 6.01 10.99 -17.77
CA LEU A 73 5.50 10.14 -16.70
C LEU A 73 4.06 10.50 -16.34
N ARG A 74 3.13 9.54 -16.50
CA ARG A 74 1.75 9.69 -16.05
C ARG A 74 1.59 9.15 -14.65
N ILE A 75 1.07 9.98 -13.76
CA ILE A 75 0.89 9.64 -12.35
C ILE A 75 -0.61 9.57 -12.02
N GLY A 76 -1.04 8.44 -11.49
CA GLY A 76 -2.34 8.28 -10.83
C GLY A 76 -2.16 8.45 -9.32
N TYR A 77 -3.03 9.22 -8.66
CA TYR A 77 -2.95 9.47 -7.23
C TYR A 77 -4.27 9.12 -6.54
N VAL A 78 -4.21 8.22 -5.56
CA VAL A 78 -5.32 7.87 -4.66
C VAL A 78 -5.03 8.49 -3.30
N PRO A 79 -5.74 9.57 -2.91
CA PRO A 79 -5.53 10.25 -1.64
C PRO A 79 -6.08 9.46 -0.46
N GLN A 80 -5.47 9.66 0.72
CA GLN A 80 -5.96 9.15 2.01
C GLN A 80 -7.40 9.59 2.29
N LYS A 81 -7.69 10.88 2.11
CA LYS A 81 -9.04 11.44 2.26
C LYS A 81 -9.33 12.40 1.13
N LEU A 82 -10.52 12.28 0.56
CA LEU A 82 -11.10 13.27 -0.34
C LEU A 82 -12.29 13.90 0.37
N SER A 83 -12.14 15.16 0.79
CA SER A 83 -13.24 15.92 1.36
C SER A 83 -14.18 16.36 0.25
N ILE A 84 -15.30 15.65 0.10
CA ILE A 84 -16.37 16.01 -0.80
C ILE A 84 -17.44 16.73 0.04
N ASP A 85 -17.90 17.88 -0.45
CA ASP A 85 -19.05 18.54 0.13
C ASP A 85 -20.29 17.66 -0.08
N TRP A 86 -20.87 17.18 1.02
CA TRP A 86 -22.01 16.26 1.02
C TRP A 86 -23.24 16.84 0.34
N THR A 87 -23.33 18.17 0.23
CA THR A 87 -24.43 18.86 -0.45
C THR A 87 -24.34 18.80 -1.97
N LEU A 88 -23.19 18.43 -2.54
CA LEU A 88 -22.99 18.38 -3.98
C LEU A 88 -23.53 17.05 -4.53
N PRO A 89 -24.56 17.04 -5.41
CA PRO A 89 -25.02 15.81 -6.06
C PRO A 89 -23.95 15.31 -7.04
N LEU A 90 -23.07 14.44 -6.56
CA LEU A 90 -21.93 13.91 -7.30
C LEU A 90 -22.09 12.41 -7.47
N THR A 91 -22.32 11.98 -8.69
CA THR A 91 -22.33 10.54 -9.04
C THR A 91 -20.91 10.05 -9.33
N VAL A 92 -20.72 8.72 -9.30
CA VAL A 92 -19.46 8.10 -9.73
C VAL A 92 -19.10 8.47 -11.17
N ASP A 93 -20.05 8.39 -12.10
CA ASP A 93 -19.86 8.80 -13.51
C ASP A 93 -19.33 10.24 -13.61
N ARG A 94 -19.87 11.16 -12.79
CA ARG A 94 -19.40 12.54 -12.78
C ARG A 94 -18.03 12.68 -12.12
N LEU A 95 -17.75 11.94 -11.05
CA LEU A 95 -16.45 11.90 -10.39
C LEU A 95 -15.34 11.43 -11.35
N MET A 96 -15.63 10.45 -12.21
CA MET A 96 -14.69 9.92 -13.21
C MET A 96 -14.29 10.96 -14.26
N THR A 97 -15.18 11.90 -14.58
CA THR A 97 -14.93 12.96 -15.59
C THR A 97 -14.29 14.23 -15.02
N LEU A 98 -14.06 14.33 -13.70
CA LEU A 98 -13.44 15.52 -13.09
C LEU A 98 -11.98 15.71 -13.51
N THR A 99 -11.30 14.63 -13.89
CA THR A 99 -9.90 14.65 -14.30
C THR A 99 -9.74 14.51 -15.81
N GLY A 100 -10.80 14.60 -16.61
CA GLY A 100 -10.67 14.49 -18.06
C GLY A 100 -11.97 14.13 -18.72
N ASP A 101 -12.02 14.33 -20.02
CA ASP A 101 -13.13 13.87 -20.83
C ASP A 101 -12.88 12.40 -21.19
N PHE A 102 -13.79 11.52 -20.78
CA PHE A 102 -13.67 10.08 -20.96
C PHE A 102 -14.98 9.54 -21.54
N GLY A 103 -14.87 8.67 -22.54
CA GLY A 103 -16.02 8.01 -23.12
C GLY A 103 -16.68 7.05 -22.13
N ALA A 104 -17.98 6.77 -22.33
CA ALA A 104 -18.72 5.83 -21.50
C ALA A 104 -18.02 4.45 -21.38
N GLY A 105 -17.48 3.93 -22.49
CA GLY A 105 -16.76 2.66 -22.50
C GLY A 105 -15.43 2.68 -21.74
N GLU A 106 -14.74 3.83 -21.69
CA GLU A 106 -13.51 3.97 -20.89
C GLU A 106 -13.83 3.98 -19.39
N ILE A 107 -14.92 4.66 -19.02
CA ILE A 107 -15.42 4.69 -17.64
C ILE A 107 -15.85 3.28 -17.21
N ASP A 108 -16.61 2.58 -18.05
CA ASP A 108 -17.07 1.22 -17.76
C ASP A 108 -15.88 0.26 -17.59
N ALA A 109 -14.90 0.29 -18.49
CA ALA A 109 -13.70 -0.54 -18.38
C ALA A 109 -12.88 -0.24 -17.12
N ALA A 110 -12.74 1.04 -16.75
CA ALA A 110 -12.00 1.43 -15.55
C ALA A 110 -12.72 0.99 -14.25
N LEU A 111 -14.05 1.05 -14.22
CA LEU A 111 -14.86 0.58 -13.09
C LEU A 111 -14.89 -0.94 -13.02
N GLU A 112 -14.92 -1.63 -14.16
CA GLU A 112 -14.88 -3.09 -14.24
C GLU A 112 -13.55 -3.64 -13.69
N ALA A 113 -12.43 -3.02 -14.07
CA ALA A 113 -11.09 -3.41 -13.60
C ALA A 113 -10.93 -3.38 -12.07
N VAL A 114 -11.80 -2.68 -11.34
CA VAL A 114 -11.78 -2.59 -9.87
C VAL A 114 -13.00 -3.22 -9.20
N GLY A 115 -13.91 -3.84 -9.97
CA GLY A 115 -15.14 -4.45 -9.47
C GLY A 115 -16.23 -3.44 -9.05
N ALA A 116 -16.25 -2.24 -9.65
CA ALA A 116 -17.14 -1.13 -9.29
C ALA A 116 -18.18 -0.78 -10.37
N SER A 117 -18.38 -1.60 -11.41
CA SER A 117 -19.28 -1.28 -12.53
C SER A 117 -20.71 -0.92 -12.09
N ARG A 118 -21.24 -1.61 -11.08
CA ARG A 118 -22.58 -1.35 -10.52
C ARG A 118 -22.73 0.03 -9.87
N LEU A 119 -21.61 0.66 -9.50
CA LEU A 119 -21.59 1.93 -8.78
C LEU A 119 -21.66 3.14 -9.70
N ARG A 120 -21.56 2.95 -11.03
CA ARG A 120 -21.45 4.06 -12.00
C ARG A 120 -22.47 5.17 -11.80
N ARG A 121 -23.73 4.83 -11.53
CA ARG A 121 -24.82 5.80 -11.33
C ARG A 121 -25.09 6.15 -9.87
N ALA A 122 -24.44 5.47 -8.92
CA ALA A 122 -24.62 5.73 -7.50
C ALA A 122 -24.09 7.13 -7.13
N ALA A 123 -24.71 7.73 -6.11
CA ALA A 123 -24.18 8.92 -5.49
C ALA A 123 -22.92 8.55 -4.68
N VAL A 124 -21.87 9.37 -4.77
CA VAL A 124 -20.60 9.11 -4.08
C VAL A 124 -20.79 9.04 -2.56
N GLN A 125 -21.76 9.78 -2.03
CA GLN A 125 -22.11 9.81 -0.62
C GLN A 125 -22.70 8.51 -0.08
N GLU A 126 -23.28 7.67 -0.95
CA GLU A 126 -23.95 6.42 -0.58
C GLU A 126 -22.97 5.24 -0.57
N LEU A 127 -21.74 5.44 -1.03
CA LEU A 127 -20.73 4.40 -1.12
C LEU A 127 -20.16 4.09 0.27
N SER A 128 -19.98 2.81 0.56
CA SER A 128 -19.12 2.37 1.66
C SER A 128 -17.67 2.80 1.45
N GLY A 129 -16.84 2.76 2.51
CA GLY A 129 -15.42 3.12 2.42
C GLY A 129 -14.65 2.33 1.36
N GLY A 130 -14.88 1.01 1.30
CA GLY A 130 -14.25 0.14 0.29
C GLY A 130 -14.75 0.38 -1.14
N GLU A 131 -16.04 0.64 -1.33
CA GLU A 131 -16.61 1.00 -2.63
C GLU A 131 -16.08 2.34 -3.14
N PHE A 132 -16.03 3.34 -2.25
CA PHE A 132 -15.47 4.65 -2.57
C PHE A 132 -13.99 4.53 -2.94
N GLN A 133 -13.21 3.71 -2.23
CA GLN A 133 -11.82 3.48 -2.59
C GLN A 133 -11.68 2.82 -3.97
N ARG A 134 -12.45 1.76 -4.27
CA ARG A 134 -12.44 1.16 -5.62
C ARG A 134 -12.72 2.20 -6.71
N VAL A 135 -13.69 3.10 -6.49
CA VAL A 135 -13.96 4.19 -7.42
C VAL A 135 -12.77 5.16 -7.56
N LEU A 136 -12.08 5.51 -6.47
CA LEU A 136 -10.88 6.34 -6.53
C LEU A 136 -9.73 5.63 -7.29
N PHE A 137 -9.59 4.32 -7.14
CA PHE A 137 -8.67 3.51 -7.94
C PHE A 137 -9.03 3.55 -9.42
N ALA A 138 -10.29 3.31 -9.79
CA ALA A 138 -10.74 3.42 -11.18
C ALA A 138 -10.40 4.79 -11.77
N ARG A 139 -10.67 5.87 -11.01
CA ARG A 139 -10.37 7.24 -11.44
C ARG A 139 -8.87 7.50 -11.61
N ALA A 140 -8.01 6.88 -10.79
CA ALA A 140 -6.56 6.97 -10.95
C ALA A 140 -6.10 6.17 -12.19
N MET A 141 -6.72 5.03 -12.44
CA MET A 141 -6.35 4.08 -13.49
C MET A 141 -6.84 4.46 -14.89
N ILE A 142 -7.95 5.21 -15.01
CA ILE A 142 -8.54 5.58 -16.31
C ILE A 142 -7.55 6.32 -17.23
N ARG A 143 -6.59 7.05 -16.65
CA ARG A 143 -5.51 7.74 -17.39
C ARG A 143 -4.32 6.85 -17.78
N LYS A 144 -4.40 5.54 -17.48
CA LYS A 144 -3.36 4.54 -17.73
C LYS A 144 -1.99 4.98 -17.19
N PRO A 145 -1.87 5.17 -15.86
CA PRO A 145 -0.67 5.74 -15.26
C PRO A 145 0.55 4.82 -15.42
N ASP A 146 1.73 5.42 -15.54
CA ASP A 146 3.01 4.72 -15.43
C ASP A 146 3.37 4.47 -13.95
N LEU A 147 2.94 5.37 -13.06
CA LEU A 147 3.11 5.29 -11.62
C LEU A 147 1.77 5.51 -10.92
N LEU A 148 1.38 4.57 -10.06
CA LEU A 148 0.26 4.70 -9.15
C LEU A 148 0.77 5.05 -7.75
N VAL A 149 0.23 6.12 -7.15
CA VAL A 149 0.57 6.54 -5.78
C VAL A 149 -0.65 6.35 -4.89
N LEU A 150 -0.48 5.59 -3.82
CA LEU A 150 -1.53 5.16 -2.91
C LEU A 150 -1.22 5.68 -1.51
N ASP A 151 -1.98 6.66 -1.04
CA ASP A 151 -1.78 7.27 0.28
C ASP A 151 -2.75 6.65 1.29
N GLU A 152 -2.28 5.70 2.10
CA GLU A 152 -3.08 4.91 3.06
C GLU A 152 -4.36 4.31 2.46
N PRO A 153 -4.25 3.47 1.41
CA PRO A 153 -5.39 3.02 0.60
C PRO A 153 -6.42 2.18 1.37
N VAL A 154 -6.01 1.54 2.47
CA VAL A 154 -6.86 0.66 3.30
C VAL A 154 -7.53 1.37 4.47
N GLN A 155 -7.23 2.66 4.71
CA GLN A 155 -7.74 3.34 5.88
C GLN A 155 -9.27 3.49 5.84
N GLY A 156 -9.95 2.99 6.88
CA GLY A 156 -11.42 3.04 6.98
C GLY A 156 -12.14 1.96 6.16
N VAL A 157 -11.41 0.95 5.71
CA VAL A 157 -11.94 -0.29 5.14
C VAL A 157 -11.93 -1.38 6.22
N ASP A 158 -12.83 -2.33 6.14
CA ASP A 158 -12.84 -3.51 7.02
C ASP A 158 -11.77 -4.52 6.58
N PHE A 159 -11.39 -5.45 7.47
CA PHE A 159 -10.31 -6.41 7.22
C PHE A 159 -10.47 -7.20 5.91
N SER A 160 -11.70 -7.64 5.61
CA SER A 160 -11.98 -8.38 4.37
C SER A 160 -11.76 -7.52 3.12
N GLY A 161 -12.15 -6.25 3.18
CA GLY A 161 -11.91 -5.28 2.12
C GLY A 161 -10.44 -4.88 1.97
N GLU A 162 -9.65 -4.87 3.05
CA GLU A 162 -8.21 -4.61 2.96
C GLU A 162 -7.49 -5.67 2.13
N VAL A 163 -7.75 -6.95 2.41
CA VAL A 163 -7.17 -8.08 1.66
C VAL A 163 -7.52 -7.97 0.18
N ALA A 164 -8.80 -7.75 -0.13
CA ALA A 164 -9.29 -7.61 -1.50
C ALA A 164 -8.69 -6.39 -2.22
N LEU A 165 -8.36 -5.32 -1.49
CA LEU A 165 -7.70 -4.14 -2.07
C LEU A 165 -6.23 -4.41 -2.38
N TYR A 166 -5.52 -5.14 -1.52
CA TYR A 166 -4.15 -5.56 -1.81
C TYR A 166 -4.09 -6.48 -3.02
N GLU A 167 -4.99 -7.46 -3.13
CA GLU A 167 -5.10 -8.31 -4.33
C GLU A 167 -5.33 -7.49 -5.60
N LEU A 168 -6.23 -6.50 -5.54
CA LEU A 168 -6.47 -5.59 -6.65
C LEU A 168 -5.22 -4.80 -7.06
N ILE A 169 -4.46 -4.27 -6.09
CA ILE A 169 -3.21 -3.54 -6.36
C ILE A 169 -2.21 -4.44 -7.12
N ARG A 170 -2.08 -5.71 -6.73
CA ARG A 170 -1.21 -6.67 -7.41
C ARG A 170 -1.67 -6.94 -8.83
N GLN A 171 -2.97 -7.20 -9.00
CA GLN A 171 -3.54 -7.49 -10.29
C GLN A 171 -3.28 -6.33 -11.25
N ILE A 172 -3.57 -5.10 -10.80
CA ILE A 172 -3.27 -3.88 -11.54
C ILE A 172 -1.78 -3.79 -11.89
N ARG A 173 -0.86 -4.01 -10.93
CA ARG A 173 0.58 -3.99 -11.19
C ARG A 173 0.97 -5.02 -12.24
N ASN A 174 0.46 -6.25 -12.14
CA ASN A 174 0.81 -7.35 -13.05
C ASN A 174 0.30 -7.09 -14.47
N GLU A 175 -0.94 -6.61 -14.61
CA GLU A 175 -1.57 -6.35 -15.90
C GLU A 175 -1.02 -5.09 -16.59
N THR A 176 -0.81 -4.02 -15.84
CA THR A 176 -0.43 -2.71 -16.40
C THR A 176 1.07 -2.45 -16.38
N GLN A 177 1.83 -3.22 -15.61
CA GLN A 177 3.25 -2.99 -15.31
C GLN A 177 3.52 -1.58 -14.75
N ALA A 178 2.51 -0.91 -14.17
CA ALA A 178 2.71 0.36 -13.49
C ALA A 178 3.62 0.17 -12.27
N GLY A 179 4.50 1.15 -12.00
CA GLY A 179 5.14 1.23 -10.68
C GLY A 179 4.09 1.64 -9.64
N VAL A 180 4.24 1.18 -8.40
CA VAL A 180 3.34 1.54 -7.30
C VAL A 180 4.16 2.15 -6.16
N LEU A 181 3.80 3.36 -5.74
CA LEU A 181 4.29 3.97 -4.50
C LEU A 181 3.17 3.93 -3.47
N MET A 182 3.29 3.05 -2.50
CA MET A 182 2.34 2.94 -1.40
C MET A 182 2.86 3.68 -0.16
N ILE A 183 1.96 4.34 0.55
CA ILE A 183 2.25 5.00 1.82
C ILE A 183 1.37 4.35 2.86
N SER A 184 1.97 3.90 3.95
CA SER A 184 1.24 3.32 5.07
C SER A 184 1.89 3.66 6.40
N HIS A 185 1.10 3.64 7.46
CA HIS A 185 1.59 3.61 8.84
C HIS A 185 1.33 2.25 9.51
N ASP A 186 0.63 1.35 8.82
CA ASP A 186 0.23 0.06 9.35
C ASP A 186 1.27 -1.03 8.98
N LEU A 187 1.60 -1.85 9.97
CA LEU A 187 2.58 -2.91 9.92
C LEU A 187 2.09 -4.12 9.13
N HIS A 188 0.77 -4.36 9.11
CA HIS A 188 0.15 -5.43 8.33
C HIS A 188 0.42 -5.27 6.82
N VAL A 189 0.58 -4.03 6.36
CA VAL A 189 0.87 -3.66 4.97
C VAL A 189 2.25 -4.12 4.51
N VAL A 190 3.22 -4.22 5.43
CA VAL A 190 4.58 -4.67 5.12
C VAL A 190 4.59 -6.17 4.79
N MET A 191 3.61 -6.93 5.27
CA MET A 191 3.58 -8.39 5.13
C MET A 191 2.98 -8.83 3.79
N ALA A 192 2.14 -8.02 3.16
CA ALA A 192 1.61 -8.28 1.83
C ALA A 192 2.36 -7.46 0.77
N GLU A 193 3.07 -8.15 -0.12
CA GLU A 193 3.06 -7.79 -1.56
C GLU A 193 3.87 -6.54 -1.96
N THR A 194 4.82 -6.13 -1.12
CA THR A 194 5.77 -5.05 -1.44
C THR A 194 7.11 -5.64 -1.92
N ASP A 195 7.67 -5.09 -3.01
CA ASP A 195 9.02 -5.44 -3.47
C ASP A 195 10.09 -4.77 -2.59
N THR A 196 9.93 -3.46 -2.33
CA THR A 196 10.86 -2.64 -1.55
C THR A 196 10.14 -1.85 -0.46
N VAL A 197 10.56 -2.01 0.79
CA VAL A 197 10.06 -1.26 1.95
C VAL A 197 11.08 -0.21 2.35
N ILE A 198 10.61 1.00 2.63
CA ILE A 198 11.43 2.13 3.10
C ILE A 198 10.82 2.70 4.39
N CYS A 199 11.58 2.64 5.46
CA CYS A 199 11.22 3.20 6.75
C CYS A 199 11.60 4.68 6.80
N LEU A 200 10.65 5.55 7.11
CA LEU A 200 10.83 6.99 7.24
C LEU A 200 10.56 7.45 8.68
N ASN A 201 11.48 8.24 9.23
CA ASN A 201 11.34 9.03 10.46
C ASN A 201 12.06 10.39 10.33
N GLY A 202 11.61 11.20 9.38
CA GLY A 202 12.31 12.43 8.96
C GLY A 202 13.54 12.19 8.08
N HIS A 203 14.06 10.97 8.05
CA HIS A 203 15.09 10.47 7.15
C HIS A 203 14.81 8.99 6.85
N VAL A 204 15.55 8.39 5.91
CA VAL A 204 15.47 6.95 5.63
C VAL A 204 16.21 6.17 6.73
N CYS A 205 15.47 5.43 7.56
CA CYS A 205 16.04 4.64 8.65
C CYS A 205 16.42 3.22 8.22
N CYS A 206 15.60 2.60 7.38
CA CYS A 206 15.85 1.27 6.83
C CYS A 206 15.28 1.15 5.41
N ARG A 207 15.90 0.30 4.59
CA ARG A 207 15.45 -0.04 3.23
C ARG A 207 15.75 -1.50 2.92
N GLY A 208 14.82 -2.20 2.30
CA GLY A 208 15.06 -3.55 1.81
C GLY A 208 13.77 -4.27 1.42
N THR A 209 13.87 -5.57 1.20
CA THR A 209 12.68 -6.42 1.07
C THR A 209 11.94 -6.49 2.41
N PRO A 210 10.63 -6.82 2.42
CA PRO A 210 9.88 -7.02 3.66
C PRO A 210 10.59 -7.92 4.69
N SER A 211 11.14 -9.05 4.25
CA SER A 211 11.84 -10.00 5.13
C SER A 211 13.12 -9.45 5.73
N ALA A 212 13.83 -8.57 5.02
CA ALA A 212 15.04 -7.92 5.53
C ALA A 212 14.68 -6.81 6.53
N VAL A 213 13.69 -5.97 6.20
CA VAL A 213 13.27 -4.84 7.05
C VAL A 213 12.69 -5.32 8.38
N LYS A 214 11.92 -6.42 8.40
CA LYS A 214 11.37 -7.02 9.63
C LYS A 214 12.44 -7.37 10.68
N LYS A 215 13.66 -7.69 10.24
CA LYS A 215 14.79 -8.07 11.11
C LYS A 215 15.67 -6.87 11.50
N SER A 216 15.37 -5.68 10.96
CA SER A 216 16.15 -4.46 11.20
C SER A 216 15.88 -3.94 12.62
N PRO A 217 16.92 -3.65 13.43
CA PRO A 217 16.76 -2.99 14.73
C PRO A 217 16.00 -1.66 14.64
N GLU A 218 16.20 -0.91 13.56
CA GLU A 218 15.57 0.39 13.30
C GLU A 218 14.05 0.24 13.09
N TYR A 219 13.62 -0.82 12.41
CA TYR A 219 12.20 -1.15 12.25
C TYR A 219 11.59 -1.50 13.62
N LEU A 220 12.25 -2.36 14.39
CA LEU A 220 11.79 -2.72 15.74
C LEU A 220 11.74 -1.50 16.67
N ALA A 221 12.69 -0.56 16.55
CA ALA A 221 12.69 0.67 17.33
C ALA A 221 11.56 1.63 16.94
N LEU A 222 11.21 1.70 15.65
CA LEU A 222 10.12 2.55 15.15
C LEU A 222 8.73 2.02 15.52
N PHE A 223 8.59 0.69 15.61
CA PHE A 223 7.27 0.05 15.71
C PHE A 223 7.05 -0.77 16.99
N GLY A 224 8.09 -1.00 17.80
CA GLY A 224 8.01 -1.56 19.17
C GLY A 224 7.30 -2.91 19.28
N GLU A 225 6.70 -3.16 20.46
CA GLU A 225 5.91 -4.38 20.78
C GLU A 225 4.72 -4.62 19.84
N ARG A 226 4.21 -3.59 19.16
CA ARG A 226 3.13 -3.72 18.16
C ARG A 226 3.56 -4.55 16.97
N ALA A 227 4.83 -4.44 16.55
CA ALA A 227 5.37 -5.29 15.50
C ALA A 227 5.40 -6.76 15.93
N ALA A 228 5.81 -7.05 17.16
CA ALA A 228 5.89 -8.42 17.68
C ALA A 228 4.52 -9.11 17.77
N GLN A 229 3.48 -8.39 18.23
CA GLN A 229 2.11 -8.94 18.32
C GLN A 229 1.48 -9.17 16.94
N THR A 230 1.64 -8.23 16.02
CA THR A 230 1.14 -8.37 14.63
C THR A 230 1.87 -9.47 13.86
N LEU A 231 3.19 -9.59 14.03
CA LEU A 231 3.99 -10.66 13.40
C LEU A 231 3.59 -12.05 13.92
N ALA A 232 3.35 -12.19 15.22
CA ALA A 232 2.93 -13.45 15.82
C ALA A 232 1.54 -13.91 15.34
N ILE A 233 0.56 -12.99 15.26
CA ILE A 233 -0.79 -13.32 14.77
C ILE A 233 -0.77 -13.73 13.29
N TYR A 234 0.13 -13.17 12.49
CA TYR A 234 0.20 -13.43 11.05
C TYR A 234 0.97 -14.72 10.69
N GLU A 235 2.02 -15.11 11.45
CA GLU A 235 2.64 -16.46 11.33
C GLU A 235 1.59 -17.55 11.58
N HIS A 236 0.76 -17.42 12.63
CA HIS A 236 -0.30 -18.38 12.92
C HIS A 236 -1.40 -18.48 11.85
N HIS A 237 -1.63 -17.42 11.07
CA HIS A 237 -2.69 -17.41 10.05
C HIS A 237 -2.28 -18.01 8.69
N HIS A 238 -0.99 -18.30 8.48
CA HIS A 238 -0.50 -18.81 7.19
C HIS A 238 0.29 -20.12 7.28
N ASP A 239 0.61 -20.61 8.48
CA ASP A 239 1.43 -21.82 8.65
C ASP A 239 0.61 -23.10 8.89
N HIS A 240 -0.70 -23.10 8.63
CA HIS A 240 -1.57 -24.24 8.90
C HIS A 240 -2.44 -24.62 7.69
N GLU A 241 -2.23 -25.82 7.14
CA GLU A 241 -3.27 -26.53 6.41
C GLU A 241 -4.27 -27.09 7.43
N HIS A 242 -5.54 -26.70 7.30
CA HIS A 242 -6.64 -27.25 8.08
C HIS A 242 -7.26 -28.42 7.31
N HIS A 243 -7.49 -29.55 7.99
CA HIS A 243 -8.49 -30.51 7.50
C HIS A 243 -9.90 -29.90 7.67
N ASP A 244 -10.88 -30.37 6.89
CA ASP A 244 -12.29 -29.91 6.92
C ASP A 244 -12.96 -29.99 8.32
N ASP A 245 -12.32 -30.69 9.27
CA ASP A 245 -12.76 -30.85 10.65
C ASP A 245 -12.12 -29.83 11.62
N GLY A 246 -11.34 -28.88 11.12
CA GLY A 246 -10.75 -27.78 11.90
C GLY A 246 -9.45 -28.12 12.65
N CYS A 247 -8.92 -29.32 12.52
CA CYS A 247 -7.63 -29.71 13.08
C CYS A 247 -6.45 -29.23 12.20
N VAL A 248 -5.42 -28.68 12.85
CA VAL A 248 -4.17 -28.25 12.23
C VAL A 248 -3.29 -29.46 11.91
N VAL A 249 -2.78 -29.55 10.68
CA VAL A 249 -1.84 -30.59 10.27
C VAL A 249 -0.44 -30.26 10.80
N GLY A 250 0.00 -30.98 11.83
CA GLY A 250 1.41 -31.14 12.21
C GLY A 250 1.85 -30.47 13.50
N ASP A 251 1.81 -31.22 14.60
CA ASP A 251 3.06 -31.58 15.31
C ASP A 251 2.83 -32.86 16.13
N GLU A 252 3.48 -33.94 15.72
CA GLU A 252 3.49 -35.20 16.46
C GLU A 252 4.26 -35.03 17.77
N HIS A 253 3.54 -34.84 18.87
CA HIS A 253 4.10 -35.03 20.20
C HIS A 253 3.38 -36.18 20.93
N HIS A 254 3.99 -37.36 20.78
CA HIS A 254 3.84 -38.50 21.66
C HIS A 254 3.92 -38.10 23.15
N HIS A 255 2.83 -38.25 23.88
CA HIS A 255 2.88 -38.43 25.34
C HIS A 255 1.90 -39.53 25.76
N GLY A 256 2.44 -40.74 25.94
CA GLY A 256 1.78 -41.79 26.69
C GLY A 256 1.80 -41.46 28.17
N HIS A 257 0.66 -41.61 28.84
CA HIS A 257 0.61 -41.71 30.29
C HIS A 257 -0.31 -42.85 30.70
N GLU A 258 0.30 -43.83 31.37
CA GLU A 258 -0.31 -44.94 32.07
C GLU A 258 -1.17 -44.43 33.23
N HIS A 259 -2.41 -44.93 33.34
CA HIS A 259 -3.23 -44.73 34.53
C HIS A 259 -2.97 -45.84 35.55
N ALA A 260 -2.16 -45.54 36.57
CA ALA A 260 -2.13 -46.30 37.82
C ALA A 260 -3.10 -45.65 38.82
N GLY A 261 -4.05 -46.43 39.33
CA GLY A 261 -5.14 -45.94 40.17
C GLY A 261 -4.77 -45.70 41.63
N HIS A 262 -5.69 -45.11 42.38
CA HIS A 262 -5.83 -45.33 43.82
C HIS A 262 -7.28 -45.05 44.27
N ARG A 263 -7.82 -46.02 45.02
CA ARG A 263 -9.04 -45.93 45.85
C ARG A 263 -8.79 -45.03 47.07
N HIS A 264 -9.88 -44.55 47.66
CA HIS A 264 -10.25 -44.47 49.10
C HIS A 264 -11.30 -43.34 49.22
N GLY A 265 -12.44 -43.47 49.89
CA GLY A 265 -13.05 -44.51 50.71
C GLY A 265 -14.43 -43.99 51.12
#